data_AF-A0A956F5H4-F1
#
_entry.id   AF-A0A956F5H4-F1
#
_cell.length_a   1.000
_cell.length_b   1.000
_cell.length_c   1.000
_cell.angle_alpha   90.00
_cell.angle_beta   90.00
_cell.angle_gamma   90.00
#
_symmetry.space_group_name_H-M   'P 1'
#
loop_
_entity.id
_entity.type
_entity.pdbx_description
1 polymer ?
#
loop_
_entity_poly.entity_id
_entity_poly.type
_entity_poly.pdbx_seq_one_letter_code
_entity_poly.pdbx_strand_id
1 'polypeptide(L)'
;MKRLRANLAVAASVVVLVVGGVTAINMSNARERSLIVQESHERLQALDNLLQVLLDAETGQRGYLITGEKEYLEPYSAALRRLSAVRKEVRELNLPAAELKELEKQVDARL
;
A
#
# COMPACT_ATOMS: atom_id res chain seq x y z
N MET A 1 -23.40 54.69 -17.39
CA MET A 1 -23.47 53.29 -17.90
C MET A 1 -22.10 52.68 -18.24
N LYS A 2 -21.18 53.34 -18.96
CA LYS A 2 -19.86 52.76 -19.33
C LYS A 2 -19.00 52.32 -18.12
N ARG A 3 -18.92 53.13 -17.06
CA ARG A 3 -18.19 52.82 -15.81
C ARG A 3 -18.74 51.60 -15.06
N LEU A 4 -20.06 51.41 -15.05
CA LEU A 4 -20.70 50.26 -14.40
C LEU A 4 -20.34 48.94 -15.09
N ARG A 5 -20.34 48.93 -16.43
CA ARG A 5 -19.92 47.76 -17.22
C ARG A 5 -18.44 47.41 -17.01
N ALA A 6 -17.58 48.42 -16.90
CA ALA A 6 -16.15 48.21 -16.62
C ALA A 6 -15.92 47.55 -15.24
N ASN A 7 -16.59 48.06 -14.19
CA ASN A 7 -16.47 47.49 -12.85
C ASN A 7 -16.98 46.04 -12.78
N LEU A 8 -18.07 45.72 -13.49
CA LEU A 8 -18.59 44.36 -13.58
C LEU A 8 -17.62 43.41 -14.28
N ALA A 9 -16.96 43.85 -15.35
CA ALA A 9 -15.96 43.05 -16.06
C ALA A 9 -14.73 42.75 -15.18
N VAL A 10 -14.27 43.73 -14.42
CA VAL A 10 -13.15 43.56 -13.47
C VAL A 10 -13.55 42.58 -12.36
N ALA A 11 -14.73 42.75 -11.77
CA ALA A 11 -15.22 41.84 -10.73
C ALA A 11 -15.35 40.39 -11.23
N ALA A 12 -15.90 40.18 -12.43
CA ALA A 12 -15.98 38.87 -13.04
C ALA A 12 -14.60 38.25 -13.28
N SER A 13 -13.63 39.05 -13.73
CA SER A 13 -12.25 38.59 -13.95
C SER A 13 -11.57 38.17 -12.64
N VAL A 14 -11.78 38.94 -11.56
CA VAL A 14 -11.27 38.60 -10.23
C VAL A 14 -11.89 37.30 -9.72
N VAL A 15 -13.20 37.11 -9.90
CA VAL A 15 -13.87 35.85 -9.51
C VAL A 15 -13.28 34.65 -10.26
N VAL A 16 -13.07 34.77 -11.57
CA VAL A 16 -12.46 33.70 -12.38
C VAL A 16 -11.05 33.37 -11.89
N LEU A 17 -10.24 34.38 -11.56
CA LEU A 17 -8.89 34.17 -11.03
C LEU A 17 -8.90 33.48 -9.66
N VAL A 18 -9.79 33.90 -8.76
CA VAL A 18 -9.94 33.28 -7.42
C VAL A 18 -10.37 31.83 -7.55
N VAL A 19 -11.40 31.55 -8.36
CA VAL A 19 -11.87 30.17 -8.60
C VAL A 19 -10.75 29.33 -9.21
N GLY A 20 -10.07 29.83 -10.24
CA GLY A 20 -8.95 29.13 -10.87
C GLY A 20 -7.82 28.83 -9.89
N GLY A 21 -7.45 29.78 -9.03
CA GLY A 21 -6.44 29.59 -7.99
C GLY A 21 -6.84 28.54 -6.96
N VAL A 22 -8.07 28.59 -6.45
CA VAL A 22 -8.60 27.59 -5.50
C VAL A 22 -8.64 26.20 -6.13
N THR A 23 -9.11 26.09 -7.38
CA THR A 23 -9.12 24.81 -8.11
C THR A 23 -7.70 24.25 -8.29
N ALA A 24 -6.70 25.09 -8.59
CA ALA A 24 -5.32 24.66 -8.74
C ALA A 24 -4.75 24.09 -7.42
N ILE A 25 -4.99 24.76 -6.29
CA ILE A 25 -4.56 24.29 -4.95
C ILE A 25 -5.28 22.98 -4.58
N ASN A 26 -6.58 22.88 -4.86
CA ASN A 26 -7.32 21.65 -4.60
C ASN A 26 -6.83 20.48 -5.46
N MET A 27 -6.47 20.74 -6.73
CA MET A 27 -5.91 19.74 -7.63
C MET A 27 -4.54 19.24 -7.17
N SER A 28 -3.67 20.13 -6.68
CA SER A 28 -2.37 19.70 -6.12
C SER A 28 -2.55 18.85 -4.86
N ASN A 29 -3.47 19.24 -3.98
CA ASN A 29 -3.77 18.48 -2.76
C ASN A 29 -4.42 17.12 -3.07
N ALA A 30 -5.24 17.03 -4.11
CA ALA A 30 -5.86 15.78 -4.55
C ALA A 30 -4.82 14.78 -5.08
N ARG A 31 -3.77 15.26 -5.77
CA ARG A 31 -2.67 14.41 -6.24
C ARG A 31 -1.87 13.81 -5.08
N GLU A 32 -1.52 14.63 -4.09
CA GLU A 32 -0.79 14.16 -2.90
C GLU A 32 -1.61 13.12 -2.11
N ARG A 33 -2.91 13.37 -1.93
CA ARG A 33 -3.83 12.41 -1.31
C ARG A 33 -3.90 11.09 -2.08
N SER A 34 -3.91 11.15 -3.42
CA SER A 34 -3.93 9.96 -4.26
C SER A 34 -2.67 9.12 -4.11
N LEU A 35 -1.50 9.76 -3.97
CA LEU A 35 -0.22 9.06 -3.78
C LEU A 35 -0.19 8.32 -2.44
N ILE A 36 -0.61 8.97 -1.34
CA ILE A 36 -0.65 8.34 -0.02
C ILE A 36 -1.57 7.11 0.01
N VAL A 37 -2.74 7.21 -0.64
CA VAL A 37 -3.69 6.08 -0.74
C VAL A 37 -3.08 4.94 -1.56
N GLN A 38 -2.43 5.24 -2.67
CA GLN A 38 -1.78 4.23 -3.51
C GLN A 38 -0.65 3.52 -2.76
N GLU A 39 0.27 4.26 -2.13
CA GLU A 39 1.34 3.68 -1.32
C GLU A 39 0.80 2.80 -0.19
N SER A 40 -0.29 3.23 0.45
CA SER A 40 -0.93 2.45 1.52
C SER A 40 -1.52 1.15 0.98
N HIS A 41 -2.12 1.18 -0.22
CA HIS A 41 -2.68 -0.01 -0.86
C HIS A 41 -1.59 -1.00 -1.26
N GLU A 42 -0.49 -0.52 -1.86
CA GLU A 42 0.69 -1.34 -2.20
C GLU A 42 1.29 -1.99 -0.94
N ARG A 43 1.39 -1.22 0.16
CA ARG A 43 1.86 -1.75 1.45
C ARG A 43 0.98 -2.87 2.00
N LEU A 44 -0.33 -2.64 2.02
CA LEU A 44 -1.29 -3.64 2.50
C LEU A 44 -1.26 -4.92 1.66
N GLN A 45 -1.15 -4.78 0.34
CA GLN A 45 -1.11 -5.93 -0.56
C GLN A 45 0.13 -6.80 -0.33
N ALA A 46 1.32 -6.22 -0.21
CA ALA A 46 2.53 -7.01 0.01
C ALA A 46 2.54 -7.69 1.39
N LEU A 47 2.00 -7.02 2.42
CA LEU A 47 1.87 -7.61 3.76
C LEU A 47 0.85 -8.76 3.78
N ASP A 48 -0.26 -8.64 3.05
CA ASP A 48 -1.24 -9.73 2.92
C ASP A 48 -0.65 -10.92 2.18
N ASN A 49 0.11 -10.68 1.09
CA ASN A 49 0.85 -11.73 0.39
C ASN A 49 1.84 -12.45 1.32
N LEU A 50 2.55 -11.71 2.17
CA LEU A 50 3.49 -12.28 3.15
C LEU A 50 2.76 -13.15 4.17
N LEU A 51 1.63 -12.66 4.69
CA LEU A 51 0.81 -13.39 5.63
C LEU A 51 0.27 -14.70 5.03
N GLN A 52 -0.24 -14.65 3.80
CA GLN A 52 -0.74 -15.84 3.10
C GLN A 52 0.36 -16.91 2.95
N VAL A 53 1.56 -16.52 2.54
CA VAL A 53 2.69 -17.45 2.44
C VAL A 53 3.03 -18.09 3.79
N LEU A 54 2.99 -17.32 4.88
CA LEU A 54 3.23 -17.87 6.22
C LEU A 54 2.11 -18.79 6.68
N LEU A 55 0.86 -18.47 6.38
CA LEU A 55 -0.28 -19.32 6.70
C LEU A 55 -0.24 -20.65 5.94
N ASP A 56 0.14 -20.63 4.66
CA ASP A 56 0.34 -21.85 3.87
C ASP A 56 1.45 -22.73 4.48
N ALA A 57 2.55 -22.11 4.92
CA ALA A 57 3.63 -22.80 5.61
C ALA A 57 3.16 -23.45 6.92
N GLU A 58 2.52 -22.66 7.79
CA GLU A 58 2.03 -23.09 9.10
C GLU A 58 0.95 -24.18 8.97
N THR A 59 0.04 -24.03 8.01
CA THR A 59 -1.05 -24.98 7.75
C THR A 59 -0.50 -26.30 7.22
N GLY A 60 0.46 -26.27 6.30
CA GLY A 60 1.12 -27.46 5.78
C GLY A 60 1.92 -28.21 6.86
N GLN A 61 2.72 -27.48 7.63
CA GLN A 61 3.46 -28.07 8.76
C GLN A 61 2.51 -28.72 9.77
N ARG A 62 1.47 -28.01 10.21
CA ARG A 62 0.49 -28.54 11.17
C ARG A 62 -0.26 -29.74 10.62
N GLY A 63 -0.66 -29.71 9.35
CA GLY A 63 -1.31 -30.84 8.68
C GLY A 63 -0.45 -32.10 8.73
N TYR A 64 0.84 -31.99 8.38
CA TYR A 64 1.78 -33.10 8.49
C TYR A 64 2.00 -33.56 9.93
N LEU A 65 2.15 -32.65 10.88
CA LEU A 65 2.35 -33.00 12.30
C LEU A 65 1.14 -33.73 12.91
N ILE A 66 -0.08 -33.41 12.47
CA ILE A 66 -1.32 -34.02 12.97
C ILE A 66 -1.58 -35.38 12.31
N THR A 67 -1.35 -35.50 11.00
CA THR A 67 -1.76 -36.67 10.21
C THR A 67 -0.62 -37.64 9.91
N GLY A 68 0.62 -37.15 9.85
CA GLY A 68 1.79 -37.88 9.34
C GLY A 68 1.84 -38.00 7.82
N GLU A 69 0.86 -37.47 7.09
CA GLU A 69 0.76 -37.61 5.63
C GLU A 69 1.60 -36.55 4.91
N LYS A 70 2.54 -37.00 4.06
CA LYS A 70 3.50 -36.13 3.36
C LYS A 70 2.84 -35.13 2.40
N GLU A 71 1.62 -35.39 1.95
CA GLU A 71 0.86 -34.51 1.06
C GLU A 71 0.66 -33.12 1.68
N TYR A 72 0.50 -33.04 3.01
CA TYR A 72 0.42 -31.77 3.73
C TYR A 72 1.74 -30.97 3.74
N LEU A 73 2.88 -31.54 3.32
CA LEU A 73 4.12 -30.79 3.16
C LEU A 73 4.20 -30.04 1.83
N GLU A 74 3.29 -30.28 0.88
CA GLU A 74 3.27 -29.56 -0.39
C GLU A 74 3.07 -28.04 -0.18
N PRO A 75 2.04 -27.56 0.57
CA PRO A 75 1.86 -26.13 0.85
C PRO A 75 3.08 -25.51 1.55
N TYR A 76 3.68 -26.24 2.50
CA TYR A 76 4.89 -25.79 3.19
C TYR A 76 6.06 -25.57 2.23
N SER A 77 6.34 -26.56 1.37
CA SER A 77 7.41 -26.45 0.39
C SER A 77 7.16 -25.33 -0.62
N ALA A 78 5.90 -25.12 -1.02
CA ALA A 78 5.51 -24.07 -1.94
C ALA A 78 5.66 -22.68 -1.32
N ALA A 79 5.26 -22.53 -0.05
CA ALA A 79 5.43 -21.31 0.72
C ALA A 79 6.91 -20.92 0.84
N LEU A 80 7.80 -21.86 1.20
CA LEU A 80 9.24 -21.58 1.30
C LEU A 80 9.86 -21.10 -0.03
N ARG A 81 9.39 -21.64 -1.17
CA ARG A 81 9.85 -21.18 -2.50
C ARG A 81 9.39 -19.75 -2.81
N ARG A 82 8.22 -19.33 -2.35
CA ARG A 82 7.65 -17.99 -2.58
C ARG A 82 8.16 -16.95 -1.60
N LEU A 83 8.54 -17.36 -0.39
CA LEU A 83 8.88 -16.47 0.71
C LEU A 83 10.02 -15.50 0.40
N SER A 84 11.02 -15.90 -0.39
CA SER A 84 12.13 -15.03 -0.77
C SER A 84 11.67 -13.87 -1.66
N ALA A 85 10.75 -14.13 -2.60
CA ALA A 85 10.18 -13.12 -3.48
C ALA A 85 9.30 -12.14 -2.70
N VAL A 86 8.42 -12.65 -1.83
CA VAL A 86 7.52 -11.80 -1.05
C VAL A 86 8.28 -10.98 0.01
N ARG A 87 9.34 -11.52 0.63
CA ARG A 87 10.24 -10.72 1.48
C ARG A 87 10.95 -9.60 0.72
N LYS A 88 11.23 -9.80 -0.58
CA LYS A 88 11.81 -8.75 -1.41
C LYS A 88 10.80 -7.64 -1.66
N GLU A 89 9.57 -7.99 -2.04
CA GLU A 89 8.46 -7.05 -2.26
C GLU A 89 8.23 -6.15 -1.04
N VAL A 90 8.18 -6.73 0.17
CA VAL A 90 8.00 -5.96 1.41
C VAL A 90 9.16 -5.01 1.70
N ARG A 91 10.39 -5.37 1.35
CA ARG A 91 11.56 -4.50 1.52
C ARG A 91 11.58 -3.30 0.56
N GLU A 92 10.85 -3.38 -0.55
CA GLU A 92 10.76 -2.30 -1.54
C GLU A 92 9.72 -1.22 -1.15
N LEU A 93 8.88 -1.46 -0.12
CA LEU A 93 7.79 -0.58 0.31
C LEU A 93 8.21 0.71 1.08
N ASN A 94 9.51 1.00 1.16
CA ASN A 94 10.08 2.12 1.92
C ASN A 94 9.59 2.20 3.38
N LEU A 95 9.41 1.04 4.02
CA LEU A 95 9.04 0.97 5.43
C LEU A 95 10.20 1.43 6.33
N PRO A 96 9.93 2.04 7.50
CA PRO A 96 10.95 2.33 8.49
C PRO A 96 11.77 1.09 8.84
N ALA A 97 13.10 1.23 8.96
CA ALA A 97 13.99 0.10 9.22
C ALA A 97 13.65 -0.68 10.52
N ALA A 98 13.09 0.00 11.52
CA ALA A 98 12.63 -0.62 12.76
C ALA A 98 11.42 -1.55 12.54
N GLU A 99 10.46 -1.14 11.70
CA GLU A 99 9.28 -1.92 11.36
C GLU A 99 9.66 -3.14 10.51
N LEU A 100 10.54 -2.96 9.52
CA LEU A 100 11.07 -4.06 8.72
C LEU A 100 11.77 -5.11 9.59
N LYS A 101 12.61 -4.68 10.53
CA LYS A 101 13.34 -5.58 11.43
C LYS A 101 12.39 -6.36 12.34
N GLU A 102 11.36 -5.71 12.88
CA GLU A 102 10.37 -6.39 13.71
C GLU A 102 9.52 -7.37 12.89
N LEU A 103 9.14 -7.00 11.67
CA LEU A 103 8.42 -7.89 10.75
C LEU A 103 9.26 -9.11 10.38
N GLU A 104 10.54 -8.93 10.00
CA GLU A 104 11.45 -10.04 9.70
C GLU A 104 11.59 -10.99 10.90
N LYS A 105 11.72 -10.43 12.11
CA LYS A 105 11.76 -11.22 13.34
C LYS A 105 10.48 -12.04 13.56
N GLN A 106 9.30 -11.46 13.31
CA GLN A 106 8.02 -12.16 13.44
C GLN A 106 7.85 -13.26 12.39
N VAL A 107 8.27 -12.99 11.15
CA VAL A 107 8.29 -13.96 10.04
C VAL A 107 9.17 -15.16 10.41
N ASP A 108 10.40 -14.90 10.87
CA ASP A 108 11.34 -15.96 11.21
C ASP A 108 10.92 -16.74 12.46
N ALA A 109 10.15 -16.14 13.37
CA ALA A 109 9.60 -16.84 14.53
C ALA A 109 8.44 -17.81 14.20
N ARG A 110 7.84 -17.69 13.00
CA ARG A 110 6.71 -18.52 12.56
C ARG A 110 7.10 -19.69 11.64
N LEU A 111 8.37 -19.78 11.25
CA LEU A 111 8.91 -20.82 10.36
C LEU A 111 9.72 -21.85 11.15
#